data_AF-A0A800BSX3-F1
#
_entry.id   AF-A0A800BSX3-F1
#
_cell.length_a   1.000
_cell.length_b   1.000
_cell.length_c   1.000
_cell.angle_alpha   90.00
_cell.angle_beta   90.00
_cell.angle_gamma   90.00
#
_symmetry.space_group_name_H-M   'P 1'
#
loop_
_entity.id
_entity.type
_entity.pdbx_description
1 polymer ?
#
loop_
_entity_poly.entity_id
_entity_poly.type
_entity_poly.pdbx_seq_one_letter_code
_entity_poly.pdbx_strand_id
1 'polypeptide(L)'
;MGKESRLRLLKRILRFMMRLGLVIICALVGVILAMALAIPIYELFYVDRIYPGVSVLGLDLGGLRPEEAEALLERHFNPYIGQPLTLRYGKRSWPVSPQDIGVSLDAKATAAAAYAVGRWIPIWESLSLQIGMRRYGHSIPPIFAFDEGAVTVFLSRVAREINRPVRDAKLALRGLQVEVTPAQTGREVDIAATRE
;
A
#
# COMPACT_ATOMS: atom_id res chain seq x y z
N MET A 1 -23.23 14.21 -80.74
CA MET A 1 -22.07 13.39 -80.29
C MET A 1 -21.63 13.61 -78.83
N GLY A 2 -22.27 14.51 -78.04
CA GLY A 2 -21.77 14.91 -76.70
C GLY A 2 -22.43 14.28 -75.45
N LYS A 3 -23.58 13.60 -75.58
CA LYS A 3 -24.34 13.07 -74.42
C LYS A 3 -23.77 11.75 -73.89
N GLU A 4 -23.32 10.87 -74.78
CA GLU A 4 -22.75 9.57 -74.43
C GLU A 4 -21.32 9.64 -73.87
N SER A 5 -20.53 10.63 -74.29
CA SER A 5 -19.20 10.88 -73.72
C SER A 5 -19.32 11.40 -72.29
N ARG A 6 -20.25 12.32 -72.01
CA ARG A 6 -20.55 12.81 -70.65
C ARG A 6 -21.08 11.71 -69.72
N LEU A 7 -21.95 10.82 -70.21
CA LEU A 7 -22.44 9.69 -69.43
C LEU A 7 -21.33 8.70 -69.05
N ARG A 8 -20.37 8.45 -69.96
CA ARG A 8 -19.22 7.57 -69.69
C ARG A 8 -18.24 8.19 -68.70
N LEU A 9 -18.04 9.50 -68.74
CA LEU A 9 -17.21 10.24 -67.78
C LEU A 9 -17.84 10.28 -66.39
N LEU A 10 -19.15 10.57 -66.29
CA LEU A 10 -19.90 10.52 -65.02
C LEU A 10 -19.86 9.13 -64.38
N LYS A 11 -20.06 8.06 -65.16
CA LYS A 11 -19.92 6.66 -64.66
C LYS A 11 -18.49 6.30 -64.26
N ARG A 12 -17.46 6.95 -64.83
CA ARG A 12 -16.05 6.77 -64.42
C ARG A 12 -15.76 7.52 -63.12
N ILE A 13 -16.19 8.76 -63.00
CA ILE A 13 -16.04 9.58 -61.79
C ILE A 13 -16.82 8.95 -60.62
N LEU A 14 -18.06 8.51 -60.86
CA LEU A 14 -18.86 7.83 -59.83
C LEU A 14 -18.20 6.52 -59.37
N ARG A 15 -17.67 5.71 -60.29
CA ARG A 15 -16.90 4.49 -59.92
C ARG A 15 -15.61 4.82 -59.16
N PHE A 16 -14.94 5.91 -59.48
CA PHE A 16 -13.75 6.37 -58.77
C PHE A 16 -14.08 6.86 -57.36
N MET A 17 -15.13 7.67 -57.21
CA MET A 17 -15.62 8.14 -55.91
C MET A 17 -16.11 6.98 -55.02
N MET A 18 -16.80 5.99 -55.59
CA MET A 18 -17.21 4.79 -54.85
C MET A 18 -16.01 3.95 -54.38
N ARG A 19 -14.97 3.80 -55.23
CA ARG A 19 -13.73 3.10 -54.83
C ARG A 19 -12.96 3.88 -53.76
N LEU A 20 -12.88 5.19 -53.88
CA LEU A 20 -12.22 6.04 -52.88
C LEU A 20 -12.97 6.00 -51.54
N GLY A 21 -14.30 6.08 -51.56
CA GLY A 21 -15.14 5.94 -50.37
C GLY A 21 -14.98 4.57 -49.70
N LEU A 22 -14.94 3.48 -50.50
CA LEU A 22 -14.69 2.13 -49.99
C LEU A 22 -13.31 2.03 -49.32
N VAL A 23 -12.25 2.59 -49.92
CA VAL A 23 -10.90 2.60 -49.33
C VAL A 23 -10.89 3.37 -48.00
N ILE A 24 -11.55 4.52 -47.93
CA ILE A 24 -11.65 5.32 -46.69
C ILE A 24 -12.41 4.55 -45.60
N ILE A 25 -13.51 3.88 -45.95
CA ILE A 25 -14.27 3.05 -45.01
C ILE A 25 -13.42 1.87 -44.53
N CYS A 26 -12.73 1.17 -45.43
CA CYS A 26 -11.82 0.08 -45.05
C CYS A 26 -10.67 0.57 -44.15
N ALA A 27 -10.11 1.75 -44.41
CA ALA A 27 -9.08 2.35 -43.57
C ALA A 27 -9.62 2.70 -42.18
N LEU A 28 -10.80 3.32 -42.08
CA LEU A 28 -11.48 3.62 -40.82
C LEU A 28 -11.79 2.35 -40.02
N VAL A 29 -12.33 1.32 -40.67
CA VAL A 29 -12.59 0.01 -40.05
C VAL A 29 -11.27 -0.61 -39.57
N GLY A 30 -10.19 -0.52 -40.35
CA GLY A 30 -8.87 -1.01 -39.96
C GLY A 30 -8.33 -0.31 -38.71
N VAL A 31 -8.47 1.02 -38.62
CA VAL A 31 -8.07 1.79 -37.43
C VAL A 31 -8.91 1.42 -36.22
N ILE A 32 -10.23 1.31 -36.37
CA ILE A 32 -11.13 0.90 -35.28
C ILE A 32 -10.77 -0.51 -34.80
N LEU A 33 -10.52 -1.45 -35.72
CA LEU A 33 -10.14 -2.81 -35.39
C LEU A 33 -8.78 -2.85 -34.67
N ALA A 34 -7.80 -2.07 -35.15
CA ALA A 34 -6.49 -1.94 -34.51
C ALA A 34 -6.59 -1.37 -33.09
N MET A 35 -7.43 -0.34 -32.86
CA MET A 35 -7.69 0.19 -31.52
C MET A 35 -8.42 -0.83 -30.63
N ALA A 36 -9.40 -1.54 -31.18
CA ALA A 36 -10.14 -2.57 -30.46
C ALA A 36 -9.25 -3.76 -30.04
N LEU A 37 -8.20 -4.07 -30.80
CA LEU A 37 -7.19 -5.08 -30.47
C LEU A 37 -6.07 -4.55 -29.55
N ALA A 38 -5.69 -3.28 -29.68
CA ALA A 38 -4.59 -2.70 -28.90
C ALA A 38 -4.90 -2.61 -27.40
N ILE A 39 -6.16 -2.31 -27.05
CA ILE A 39 -6.62 -2.22 -25.65
C ILE A 39 -6.45 -3.55 -24.89
N PRO A 40 -7.01 -4.69 -25.36
CA PRO A 40 -6.85 -5.97 -24.66
C PRO A 40 -5.42 -6.50 -24.69
N ILE A 41 -4.63 -6.18 -25.73
CA ILE A 41 -3.20 -6.53 -25.77
C ILE A 41 -2.44 -5.76 -24.69
N TYR A 42 -2.69 -4.46 -24.55
CA TYR A 42 -2.08 -3.64 -23.50
C TYR A 42 -2.49 -4.12 -22.10
N GLU A 43 -3.76 -4.45 -21.91
CA GLU A 43 -4.20 -5.09 -20.66
C GLU A 43 -3.44 -6.39 -20.41
N LEU A 44 -3.32 -7.29 -21.41
CA LEU A 44 -2.57 -8.56 -21.29
C LEU A 44 -1.12 -8.36 -20.83
N PHE A 45 -0.43 -7.33 -21.35
CA PHE A 45 0.95 -7.03 -20.97
C PHE A 45 1.11 -6.58 -19.51
N TYR A 46 0.07 -5.96 -18.95
CA TYR A 46 0.04 -5.49 -17.56
C TYR A 46 -0.88 -6.31 -16.67
N VAL A 47 -1.39 -7.47 -17.12
CA VAL A 47 -2.27 -8.33 -16.31
C VAL A 47 -1.59 -8.67 -14.99
N ASP A 48 -0.28 -8.91 -14.98
CA ASP A 48 0.47 -9.34 -13.78
C ASP A 48 1.44 -8.29 -13.22
N ARG A 49 1.30 -7.00 -13.56
CA ARG A 49 2.22 -5.95 -13.11
C ARG A 49 1.48 -4.81 -12.42
N ILE A 50 2.16 -4.22 -11.44
CA ILE A 50 1.74 -2.98 -10.79
C ILE A 50 1.87 -1.84 -11.82
N TYR A 51 0.88 -0.94 -11.87
CA TYR A 51 0.92 0.17 -12.82
C TYR A 51 2.11 1.12 -12.54
N PRO A 52 2.77 1.64 -13.59
CA PRO A 52 3.85 2.61 -13.42
C PRO A 52 3.41 3.85 -12.62
N GLY A 53 4.31 4.33 -11.75
CA GLY A 53 4.06 5.49 -10.90
C GLY A 53 3.46 5.19 -9.54
N VAL A 54 3.20 3.92 -9.21
CA VAL A 54 2.79 3.50 -7.86
C VAL A 54 4.03 3.31 -6.98
N SER A 55 4.07 3.98 -5.83
CA SER A 55 5.17 3.88 -4.88
C SER A 55 4.68 3.68 -3.44
N VAL A 56 5.52 3.09 -2.59
CA VAL A 56 5.26 2.89 -1.16
C VAL A 56 6.40 3.52 -0.38
N LEU A 57 6.11 4.47 0.51
CA LEU A 57 7.14 5.15 1.31
C LEU A 57 8.30 5.73 0.45
N GLY A 58 7.99 6.17 -0.78
CA GLY A 58 8.99 6.67 -1.74
C GLY A 58 9.74 5.59 -2.54
N LEU A 59 9.53 4.31 -2.27
CA LEU A 59 10.04 3.19 -3.06
C LEU A 59 9.10 2.91 -4.24
N ASP A 60 9.62 3.03 -5.46
CA ASP A 60 8.84 2.76 -6.68
C ASP A 60 8.59 1.26 -6.86
N LEU A 61 7.32 0.88 -7.02
CA LEU A 61 6.88 -0.49 -7.28
C LEU A 61 6.32 -0.64 -8.70
N GLY A 62 6.28 0.45 -9.47
CA GLY A 62 5.72 0.46 -10.81
C GLY A 62 6.43 -0.53 -11.75
N GLY A 63 5.63 -1.31 -12.50
CA GLY A 63 6.13 -2.29 -13.46
C GLY A 63 6.60 -3.62 -12.86
N LEU A 64 6.67 -3.74 -11.54
CA LEU A 64 6.99 -4.99 -10.86
C LEU A 64 5.78 -5.91 -10.79
N ARG A 65 6.02 -7.22 -10.75
CA ARG A 65 5.01 -8.20 -10.37
C ARG A 65 4.75 -8.12 -8.85
N PRO A 66 3.56 -8.51 -8.36
CA PRO A 66 3.27 -8.51 -6.92
C PRO A 66 4.32 -9.24 -6.09
N GLU A 67 4.84 -10.37 -6.58
CA GLU A 67 5.86 -11.17 -5.89
C GLU A 67 7.23 -10.47 -5.88
N GLU A 68 7.57 -9.76 -6.96
CA GLU A 68 8.80 -8.97 -7.06
C GLU A 68 8.73 -7.74 -6.15
N ALA A 69 7.56 -7.10 -6.08
CA ALA A 69 7.29 -5.97 -5.20
C ALA A 69 7.32 -6.37 -3.72
N GLU A 70 6.73 -7.53 -3.37
CA GLU A 70 6.83 -8.12 -2.02
C GLU A 70 8.28 -8.33 -1.62
N ALA A 71 9.08 -9.02 -2.44
CA ALA A 71 10.49 -9.25 -2.15
C ALA A 71 11.30 -7.94 -2.04
N LEU A 72 10.96 -6.92 -2.83
CA LEU A 72 11.61 -5.61 -2.76
C LEU A 72 11.26 -4.88 -1.46
N LEU A 73 9.98 -4.91 -1.06
CA LEU A 73 9.50 -4.32 0.19
C LEU A 73 10.12 -5.01 1.41
N GLU A 74 10.20 -6.34 1.41
CA GLU A 74 10.86 -7.09 2.49
C GLU A 74 12.33 -6.69 2.61
N ARG A 75 13.06 -6.60 1.50
CA ARG A 75 14.48 -6.22 1.53
C ARG A 75 14.73 -4.81 2.04
N HIS A 76 13.81 -3.89 1.77
CA HIS A 76 14.01 -2.47 2.09
C HIS A 76 13.45 -2.09 3.46
N PHE A 77 12.37 -2.76 3.89
CA PHE A 77 11.60 -2.39 5.09
C PHE A 77 11.49 -3.52 6.13
N ASN A 78 12.17 -4.66 5.96
CA ASN A 78 12.32 -5.67 7.01
C ASN A 78 13.77 -5.75 7.51
N PRO A 79 14.07 -5.33 8.75
CA PRO A 79 13.13 -4.87 9.77
C PRO A 79 12.76 -3.38 9.57
N TYR A 80 11.51 -3.02 9.90
CA TYR A 80 11.02 -1.66 9.66
C TYR A 80 11.68 -0.68 10.63
N ILE A 81 12.47 0.26 10.11
CA ILE A 81 13.23 1.26 10.88
C ILE A 81 12.43 2.57 11.01
N GLY A 82 11.10 2.48 11.12
CA GLY A 82 10.22 3.64 11.22
C GLY A 82 10.58 4.59 12.37
N GLN A 83 9.86 5.71 12.47
CA GLN A 83 10.13 6.70 13.50
C GLN A 83 10.08 6.09 14.92
N PRO A 84 11.10 6.32 15.76
CA PRO A 84 11.08 5.84 17.13
C PRO A 84 9.98 6.56 17.91
N LEU A 85 9.17 5.78 18.62
CA LEU A 85 8.20 6.29 19.57
C LEU A 85 8.90 6.55 20.90
N THR A 86 8.45 7.53 21.68
CA THR A 86 8.98 7.73 23.04
C THR A 86 7.88 7.44 24.05
N LEU A 87 8.03 6.35 24.79
CA LEU A 87 7.15 6.04 25.91
C LEU A 87 7.59 6.88 27.11
N ARG A 88 6.69 7.69 27.66
CA ARG A 88 6.99 8.54 28.81
C ARG A 88 6.13 8.17 30.00
N TYR A 89 6.77 7.96 31.15
CA TYR A 89 6.10 7.73 32.42
C TYR A 89 6.73 8.55 33.54
N GLY A 90 5.98 9.53 34.07
CA GLY A 90 6.49 10.47 35.07
C GLY A 90 7.71 11.25 34.55
N LYS A 91 8.88 11.05 35.18
CA LYS A 91 10.16 11.65 34.78
C LYS A 91 11.03 10.75 33.89
N ARG A 92 10.59 9.53 33.59
CA ARG A 92 11.35 8.57 32.79
C ARG A 92 10.80 8.51 31.37
N SER A 93 11.70 8.37 30.40
CA SER A 93 11.37 8.22 28.99
C SER A 93 12.18 7.06 28.42
N TRP A 94 11.52 6.17 27.71
CA TRP A 94 12.14 5.07 26.98
C TRP A 94 11.90 5.27 25.48
N PRO A 95 12.95 5.28 24.65
CA PRO A 95 12.76 5.15 23.21
C PRO A 95 12.24 3.73 22.93
N VAL A 96 11.18 3.66 22.14
CA VAL A 96 10.53 2.42 21.69
C VAL A 96 10.65 2.40 20.18
N SER A 97 11.42 1.46 19.64
CA SER A 97 11.42 1.26 18.19
C SER A 97 10.17 0.45 17.79
N PRO A 98 9.61 0.67 16.59
CA PRO A 98 8.52 -0.18 16.07
C PRO A 98 8.85 -1.69 16.12
N GLN A 99 10.13 -2.04 15.99
CA GLN A 99 10.60 -3.43 16.06
C GLN A 99 10.46 -4.02 17.47
N ASP A 100 10.68 -3.22 18.51
CA ASP A 100 10.56 -3.66 19.91
C ASP A 100 9.12 -4.04 20.27
N ILE A 101 8.15 -3.43 19.60
CA ILE A 101 6.71 -3.67 19.79
C ILE A 101 6.12 -4.58 18.69
N GLY A 102 6.97 -5.25 17.91
CA GLY A 102 6.53 -6.22 16.90
C GLY A 102 5.74 -5.62 15.73
N VAL A 103 5.96 -4.34 15.44
CA VAL A 103 5.40 -3.70 14.25
C VAL A 103 6.30 -4.00 13.06
N SER A 104 5.75 -4.69 12.08
CA SER A 104 6.41 -4.97 10.81
C SER A 104 5.56 -4.47 9.64
N LEU A 105 6.21 -4.15 8.53
CA LEU A 105 5.51 -3.85 7.28
C LEU A 105 5.05 -5.19 6.68
N ASP A 106 3.74 -5.32 6.44
CA ASP A 106 3.20 -6.48 5.71
C ASP A 106 3.46 -6.28 4.22
N ALA A 107 4.59 -6.82 3.76
CA ALA A 107 5.05 -6.66 2.39
C ALA A 107 4.07 -7.26 1.38
N LYS A 108 3.46 -8.41 1.74
CA LYS A 108 2.50 -9.11 0.90
C LYS A 108 1.20 -8.33 0.75
N ALA A 109 0.60 -7.89 1.86
CA ALA A 109 -0.61 -7.09 1.83
C ALA A 109 -0.39 -5.76 1.11
N THR A 110 0.77 -5.12 1.36
CA THR A 110 1.13 -3.85 0.72
C THR A 110 1.33 -4.01 -0.80
N ALA A 111 2.01 -5.07 -1.24
CA ALA A 111 2.17 -5.37 -2.68
C ALA A 111 0.83 -5.68 -3.36
N ALA A 112 -0.06 -6.42 -2.69
CA ALA A 112 -1.41 -6.69 -3.20
C ALA A 112 -2.24 -5.40 -3.31
N ALA A 113 -2.15 -4.50 -2.32
CA ALA A 113 -2.79 -3.19 -2.38
C ALA A 113 -2.25 -2.34 -3.53
N ALA A 114 -0.93 -2.33 -3.74
CA ALA A 114 -0.29 -1.64 -4.87
C ALA A 114 -0.78 -2.15 -6.22
N TYR A 115 -0.92 -3.46 -6.37
CA TYR A 115 -1.43 -4.09 -7.58
C TYR A 115 -2.91 -3.79 -7.85
N ALA A 116 -3.71 -3.61 -6.81
CA ALA A 116 -5.14 -3.29 -6.93
C ALA A 116 -5.42 -1.84 -7.38
N VAL A 117 -4.45 -0.93 -7.28
CA VAL A 117 -4.62 0.49 -7.64
C VAL A 117 -5.03 0.63 -9.11
N GLY A 118 -6.15 1.33 -9.37
CA GLY A 118 -6.61 1.63 -10.73
C GLY A 118 -7.20 0.45 -11.51
N ARG A 119 -7.25 -0.76 -10.93
CA ARG A 119 -7.74 -1.98 -11.59
C ARG A 119 -9.25 -2.24 -11.37
N TRP A 120 -9.82 -1.73 -10.28
CA TRP A 120 -11.24 -1.89 -9.93
C TRP A 120 -12.13 -0.71 -10.34
N ILE A 121 -11.61 0.16 -11.21
CA ILE A 121 -12.24 1.41 -11.62
C ILE A 121 -12.60 1.30 -13.11
N PRO A 122 -13.70 1.93 -13.57
CA PRO A 122 -14.05 1.91 -14.98
C PRO A 122 -12.89 2.37 -15.89
N ILE A 123 -12.82 1.80 -17.10
CA ILE A 123 -11.66 1.93 -18.00
C ILE A 123 -11.33 3.40 -18.33
N TRP A 124 -12.36 4.26 -18.45
CA TRP A 124 -12.17 5.70 -18.73
C TRP A 124 -11.51 6.45 -17.55
N GLU A 125 -11.87 6.11 -16.33
CA GLU A 125 -11.27 6.69 -15.11
C GLU A 125 -9.88 6.09 -14.86
N SER A 126 -9.70 4.78 -15.08
CA SER A 126 -8.41 4.10 -14.97
C SER A 126 -7.35 4.74 -15.86
N LEU A 127 -7.68 5.11 -17.11
CA LEU A 127 -6.74 5.75 -18.02
C LEU A 127 -6.28 7.14 -17.52
N SER A 128 -7.21 7.95 -17.01
CA SER A 128 -6.88 9.28 -16.46
C SER A 128 -6.00 9.16 -15.21
N LEU A 129 -6.29 8.18 -14.36
CA LEU A 129 -5.50 7.87 -13.17
C LEU A 129 -4.11 7.39 -13.57
N GLN A 130 -3.99 6.44 -14.50
CA GLN A 130 -2.69 5.92 -14.98
C GLN A 130 -1.80 7.03 -15.55
N ILE A 131 -2.36 7.95 -16.34
CA ILE A 131 -1.62 9.12 -16.85
C ILE A 131 -1.18 10.03 -15.69
N GLY A 132 -2.06 10.25 -14.71
CA GLY A 132 -1.76 11.00 -13.50
C GLY A 132 -0.63 10.36 -12.67
N MET A 133 -0.73 9.06 -12.39
CA MET A 133 0.25 8.28 -11.62
C MET A 133 1.62 8.31 -12.30
N ARG A 134 1.67 8.16 -13.63
CA ARG A 134 2.92 8.24 -14.38
C ARG A 134 3.57 9.63 -14.34
N ARG A 135 2.75 10.70 -14.27
CA ARG A 135 3.24 12.09 -14.34
C ARG A 135 3.55 12.70 -12.98
N TYR A 136 2.80 12.34 -11.95
CA TYR A 136 2.88 12.95 -10.63
C TYR A 136 3.30 11.96 -9.53
N GLY A 137 3.35 10.66 -9.83
CA GLY A 137 3.50 9.61 -8.83
C GLY A 137 2.23 9.42 -8.01
N HIS A 138 2.06 8.22 -7.46
CA HIS A 138 0.98 7.89 -6.55
C HIS A 138 1.52 7.03 -5.43
N SER A 139 1.66 7.64 -4.25
CA SER A 139 2.13 6.94 -3.07
C SER A 139 0.96 6.31 -2.32
N ILE A 140 1.01 5.00 -2.12
CA ILE A 140 0.06 4.28 -1.27
C ILE A 140 0.62 4.14 0.15
N PRO A 141 -0.24 4.20 1.18
CA PRO A 141 0.19 3.91 2.54
C PRO A 141 0.58 2.43 2.67
N PRO A 142 1.69 2.10 3.35
CA PRO A 142 2.04 0.72 3.67
C PRO A 142 1.03 0.13 4.66
N ILE A 143 0.82 -1.18 4.57
CA ILE A 143 0.02 -1.94 5.53
C ILE A 143 0.97 -2.52 6.59
N PHE A 144 0.64 -2.32 7.86
CA PHE A 144 1.45 -2.82 8.97
C PHE A 144 0.81 -4.05 9.59
N ALA A 145 1.64 -5.05 9.88
CA ALA A 145 1.30 -6.17 10.72
C ALA A 145 1.79 -5.91 12.14
N PHE A 146 0.98 -6.33 13.12
CA PHE A 146 1.26 -6.19 14.54
C PHE A 146 1.33 -7.58 15.17
N ASP A 147 2.45 -7.88 15.82
CA ASP A 147 2.58 -9.08 16.67
C ASP A 147 2.20 -8.75 18.12
N GLU A 148 0.99 -9.18 18.52
CA GLU A 148 0.48 -9.01 19.89
C GLU A 148 1.38 -9.66 20.96
N GLY A 149 2.10 -10.72 20.60
CA GLY A 149 3.04 -11.41 21.49
C GLY A 149 4.25 -10.53 21.82
N ALA A 150 4.83 -9.90 20.80
CA ALA A 150 5.96 -8.99 20.94
C ALA A 150 5.64 -7.78 21.83
N VAL A 151 4.46 -7.18 21.65
CA VAL A 151 3.98 -6.08 22.52
C VAL A 151 3.91 -6.53 23.98
N THR A 152 3.37 -7.74 24.23
CA THR A 152 3.23 -8.28 25.58
C THR A 152 4.60 -8.53 26.23
N VAL A 153 5.56 -9.04 25.47
CA VAL A 153 6.94 -9.23 25.93
C VAL A 153 7.60 -7.87 26.24
N PHE A 154 7.45 -6.88 25.36
CA PHE A 154 7.97 -5.53 25.58
C PHE A 154 7.37 -4.87 26.82
N LEU A 155 6.04 -4.87 26.93
CA LEU A 155 5.33 -4.33 28.09
C LEU A 155 5.70 -5.06 29.38
N SER A 156 5.91 -6.38 29.37
CA SER A 156 6.37 -7.11 30.55
C SER A 156 7.81 -6.74 30.98
N ARG A 157 8.68 -6.36 30.03
CA ARG A 157 10.04 -5.86 30.33
C ARG A 157 9.97 -4.47 30.96
N VAL A 158 9.19 -3.56 30.37
CA VAL A 158 8.95 -2.21 30.92
C VAL A 158 8.26 -2.31 32.28
N ALA A 159 7.27 -3.18 32.42
CA ALA A 159 6.59 -3.46 33.68
C ALA A 159 7.56 -4.00 34.73
N ARG A 160 8.56 -4.83 34.42
CA ARG A 160 9.57 -5.22 35.43
C ARG A 160 10.46 -4.07 35.90
N GLU A 161 10.65 -3.04 35.07
CA GLU A 161 11.47 -1.86 35.41
C GLU A 161 10.66 -0.77 36.15
N ILE A 162 9.34 -0.73 35.92
CA ILE A 162 8.40 0.23 36.53
C ILE A 162 7.66 -0.37 37.74
N ASN A 163 7.25 -1.64 37.67
CA ASN A 163 6.55 -2.33 38.75
C ASN A 163 7.51 -2.52 39.90
N ARG A 164 7.31 -1.72 40.94
CA ARG A 164 7.70 -2.10 42.28
C ARG A 164 6.65 -3.09 42.78
N PRO A 165 7.05 -4.30 43.23
CA PRO A 165 6.10 -5.23 43.84
C PRO A 165 5.43 -4.56 45.04
N VAL A 166 4.13 -4.82 45.25
CA VAL A 166 3.44 -4.46 46.50
C VAL A 166 4.25 -5.06 47.65
N ARG A 167 4.66 -4.24 48.61
CA ARG A 167 5.15 -4.74 49.90
C ARG A 167 4.04 -4.50 50.91
N ASP A 168 3.31 -5.57 51.23
CA ASP A 168 2.33 -5.55 52.31
C ASP A 168 3.03 -5.22 53.63
N ALA A 169 2.42 -4.33 54.41
CA ALA A 169 2.92 -3.98 55.74
C ALA A 169 2.87 -5.23 56.62
N LYS A 170 4.04 -5.76 56.98
CA LYS A 170 4.15 -6.77 58.04
C LYS A 170 4.43 -6.06 59.35
N LEU A 171 3.46 -6.13 60.26
CA LEU A 171 3.64 -5.76 61.67
C LEU A 171 4.38 -6.91 62.35
N ALA A 172 5.65 -6.71 62.68
CA ALA A 172 6.42 -7.65 63.49
C ALA A 172 6.61 -7.06 64.88
N LEU A 173 6.07 -7.73 65.90
CA LEU A 173 6.24 -7.35 67.29
C LEU A 173 7.57 -7.91 67.81
N ARG A 174 8.54 -7.04 68.13
CA ARG A 174 9.75 -7.39 68.88
C ARG A 174 9.68 -6.76 70.27
N GLY A 175 9.16 -7.52 71.25
CA GLY A 175 9.03 -7.04 72.63
C GLY A 175 7.99 -5.93 72.78
N LEU A 176 8.36 -4.80 73.39
CA LEU A 176 7.51 -3.62 73.69
C LEU A 176 7.65 -2.47 72.66
N GLN A 177 8.36 -2.68 71.55
CA GLN A 177 8.50 -1.70 70.48
C GLN A 177 7.76 -2.15 69.22
N VAL A 178 6.86 -1.29 68.74
CA VAL A 178 6.13 -1.47 67.48
C VAL A 178 7.01 -0.91 66.36
N GLU A 179 7.65 -1.79 65.59
CA GLU A 179 8.42 -1.41 64.40
C GLU A 179 7.49 -1.48 63.18
N VAL A 180 7.01 -0.32 62.72
CA VAL A 180 6.11 -0.23 61.56
C VAL A 180 6.93 -0.20 60.29
N THR A 181 6.86 -1.25 59.47
CA THR A 181 7.37 -1.20 58.09
C THR A 181 6.30 -0.53 57.21
N PRO A 182 6.57 0.63 56.58
CA PRO A 182 5.56 1.33 55.78
C PRO A 182 5.14 0.50 54.56
N ALA A 183 3.83 0.47 54.28
CA ALA A 183 3.29 -0.15 53.07
C ALA A 183 3.80 0.55 51.80
N GLN A 184 4.14 -0.22 50.77
CA GLN A 184 4.42 0.32 49.43
C GLN A 184 3.26 -0.04 48.50
N THR A 185 2.54 0.98 48.02
CA THR A 185 1.51 0.84 46.98
C THR A 185 2.14 0.24 45.73
N GLY A 186 1.70 -0.96 45.34
CA GLY A 186 2.12 -1.57 44.08
C GLY A 186 1.53 -0.85 42.89
N ARG A 187 2.27 -0.92 41.78
CA ARG A 187 1.82 -0.47 40.48
C ARG A 187 1.90 -1.64 39.53
N GLU A 188 0.82 -1.84 38.79
CA GLU A 188 0.72 -2.81 37.71
C GLU A 188 0.36 -2.03 36.45
N VAL A 189 1.05 -2.34 35.34
CA VAL A 189 0.74 -1.76 34.04
C VAL A 189 -0.51 -2.46 33.51
N ASP A 190 -1.56 -1.70 33.23
CA ASP A 190 -2.73 -2.22 32.53
C ASP A 190 -2.40 -2.38 31.05
N ILE A 191 -2.08 -3.63 30.70
CA ILE A 191 -1.70 -4.03 29.34
C ILE A 191 -2.88 -3.88 28.38
N ALA A 192 -4.12 -4.01 28.84
CA ALA A 192 -5.31 -3.92 28.00
C ALA A 192 -5.61 -2.46 27.61
N ALA A 193 -5.55 -1.53 28.57
CA ALA A 193 -5.81 -0.11 28.31
C ALA A 193 -4.71 0.59 27.50
N THR A 194 -3.50 0.01 27.45
CA THR A 194 -2.36 0.57 26.67
C THR A 194 -2.34 0.06 25.22
N ARG A 195 -3.20 -0.91 24.87
CA ARG A 195 -3.32 -1.49 23.52
C ARG A 195 -4.25 -0.70 22.59
N GLU A 196 -5.19 0.09 23.13
CA GLU A 196 -6.07 1.02 22.40
C GLU A 196 -5.36 2.34 22.07
#